data_AF-U3LQ73-F1
#
_entry.id   AF-U3LQ73-F1
#
_cell.length_a   1.000
_cell.length_b   1.000
_cell.length_c   1.000
_cell.angle_alpha   90.00
_cell.angle_beta   90.00
_cell.angle_gamma   90.00
#
_symmetry.space_group_name_H-M   'P 1'
#
loop_
_entity.id
_entity.type
_entity.pdbx_description
1 polymer ?
#
loop_
_entity_poly.entity_id
_entity_poly.type
_entity_poly.pdbx_seq_one_letter_code
_entity_poly.pdbx_strand_id
1 'polypeptide(L)'
;GSGPMVWYQVFEYAIGHWLQKATEHMIGCVLCSPGCFSLFRGKALMDDNVMRKYTTKSQEARHYVQYDQGEDRWLCTLLLQRGYRVEYSAASDAYTRCPENFNEFYNQRRRWVPSTIANIMDLLMDSKRTIKINDNISLLYITYQFMLMGGTILGPGTIFLMLVGAFVA
;
A
#
# COMPACT_ATOMS: atom_id res chain seq x y z
N GLY A 1 2.85 -7.76 22.45
CA GLY A 1 2.17 -6.81 23.33
C GLY A 1 0.81 -7.27 23.78
N SER A 2 0.25 -6.51 24.70
CA SER A 2 -1.10 -6.65 25.22
C SER A 2 -1.74 -5.28 25.34
N GLY A 3 -3.03 -5.16 25.01
CA GLY A 3 -3.79 -3.91 25.19
C GLY A 3 -4.62 -3.51 23.97
N PRO A 4 -5.43 -2.45 24.11
CA PRO A 4 -6.41 -2.05 23.10
C PRO A 4 -5.74 -1.65 21.77
N MET A 5 -4.57 -1.02 21.80
CA MET A 5 -3.84 -0.64 20.58
C MET A 5 -3.37 -1.87 19.79
N VAL A 6 -2.88 -2.89 20.51
CA VAL A 6 -2.45 -4.16 19.91
C VAL A 6 -3.65 -4.86 19.27
N TRP A 7 -4.79 -4.95 19.95
CA TRP A 7 -6.00 -5.56 19.40
C TRP A 7 -6.51 -4.83 18.16
N TYR A 8 -6.50 -3.49 18.18
CA TYR A 8 -6.84 -2.68 17.02
C TYR A 8 -5.91 -2.95 15.84
N GLN A 9 -4.59 -2.99 16.07
CA GLN A 9 -3.61 -3.30 15.02
C GLN A 9 -3.79 -4.72 14.45
N VAL A 10 -4.07 -5.72 15.29
CA VAL A 10 -4.36 -7.09 14.83
C VAL A 10 -5.58 -7.11 13.92
N PHE A 11 -6.65 -6.43 14.30
CA PHE A 11 -7.85 -6.30 13.48
C PHE A 11 -7.56 -5.61 12.14
N GLU A 12 -6.82 -4.50 12.15
CA GLU A 12 -6.44 -3.81 10.92
C GLU A 12 -5.55 -4.65 10.01
N TYR A 13 -4.63 -5.44 10.57
CA TYR A 13 -3.81 -6.36 9.78
C TYR A 13 -4.64 -7.49 9.18
N ALA A 14 -5.65 -8.01 9.91
CA ALA A 14 -6.58 -8.99 9.38
C ALA A 14 -7.38 -8.43 8.19
N ILE A 15 -7.94 -7.22 8.32
CA ILE A 15 -8.61 -6.55 7.19
C ILE A 15 -7.63 -6.33 6.04
N GLY A 16 -6.45 -5.78 6.31
CA GLY A 16 -5.46 -5.47 5.29
C GLY A 16 -4.99 -6.71 4.51
N HIS A 17 -4.69 -7.81 5.20
CA HIS A 17 -4.16 -9.02 4.56
C HIS A 17 -5.26 -9.93 4.02
N TRP A 18 -6.24 -10.27 4.85
CA TRP A 18 -7.24 -11.28 4.50
C TRP A 18 -8.34 -10.74 3.60
N LEU A 19 -8.66 -9.45 3.68
CA LEU A 19 -9.68 -8.85 2.81
C LEU A 19 -9.03 -8.08 1.66
N GLN A 20 -8.23 -7.05 1.96
CA GLN A 20 -7.74 -6.14 0.92
C GLN A 20 -6.71 -6.79 0.00
N LYS A 21 -5.61 -7.34 0.54
CA LYS A 21 -4.57 -8.00 -0.28
C LYS A 21 -5.10 -9.24 -1.01
N ALA A 22 -5.99 -10.01 -0.38
CA ALA A 22 -6.65 -11.13 -1.06
C ALA A 22 -7.51 -10.65 -2.24
N THR A 23 -8.28 -9.57 -2.07
CA THR A 23 -9.04 -8.95 -3.17
C THR A 23 -8.10 -8.49 -4.27
N GLU A 24 -7.09 -7.67 -3.93
CA GLU A 24 -6.09 -7.16 -4.88
C GLU A 24 -5.41 -8.28 -5.67
N HIS A 25 -5.07 -9.39 -5.01
CA HIS A 25 -4.50 -10.58 -5.66
C HIS A 25 -5.47 -11.23 -6.67
N MET A 26 -6.76 -11.32 -6.33
CA MET A 26 -7.78 -11.91 -7.18
C MET A 26 -8.07 -11.06 -8.42
N ILE A 27 -8.12 -9.73 -8.28
CA ILE A 27 -8.48 -8.82 -9.38
C ILE A 27 -7.27 -8.23 -10.12
N GLY A 28 -6.05 -8.48 -9.64
CA GLY A 28 -4.82 -8.07 -10.31
C GLY A 28 -3.57 -8.38 -9.49
N CYS A 29 -3.01 -7.33 -8.88
CA CYS A 29 -1.76 -7.40 -8.11
C CYS A 29 -1.89 -6.74 -6.74
N VAL A 30 -1.10 -7.21 -5.78
CA VAL A 30 -0.94 -6.56 -4.47
C VAL A 30 -0.05 -5.32 -4.59
N LEU A 31 -0.46 -4.20 -3.98
CA LEU A 31 0.27 -2.92 -4.05
C LEU A 31 1.32 -2.71 -2.96
N CYS A 32 1.44 -3.63 -2.01
CA CYS A 32 2.41 -3.54 -0.93
C CYS A 32 2.86 -4.92 -0.46
N SER A 33 4.14 -5.17 -0.65
CA SER A 33 4.83 -6.37 -0.19
C SER A 33 5.70 -5.98 1.01
N PRO A 34 5.25 -6.20 2.26
CA PRO A 34 6.00 -5.78 3.44
C PRO A 34 7.32 -6.56 3.54
N GLY A 35 8.41 -5.87 3.85
CA GLY A 35 9.76 -6.45 3.79
C GLY A 35 9.97 -7.74 4.61
N CYS A 36 9.33 -7.89 5.77
CA CYS A 36 9.45 -9.10 6.61
C CYS A 36 8.71 -10.34 6.08
N PHE A 37 7.94 -10.19 5.00
CA PHE A 37 6.99 -11.20 4.54
C PHE A 37 6.84 -11.22 3.02
N SER A 38 7.95 -11.00 2.31
CA SER A 38 7.96 -10.91 0.84
C SER A 38 9.14 -11.66 0.26
N LEU A 39 8.90 -12.36 -0.85
CA LEU A 39 9.94 -13.03 -1.62
C LEU A 39 9.89 -12.53 -3.06
N PHE A 40 11.03 -12.04 -3.55
CA PHE A 40 11.16 -11.53 -4.91
C PHE A 40 12.12 -12.38 -5.73
N ARG A 41 11.78 -12.60 -7.00
CA ARG A 41 12.69 -13.22 -7.95
C ARG A 41 13.81 -12.24 -8.28
N GLY A 42 15.07 -12.62 -8.06
CA GLY A 42 16.23 -11.77 -8.37
C GLY A 42 16.23 -11.25 -9.82
N LYS A 43 15.80 -12.07 -10.79
CA LYS A 43 15.65 -11.63 -12.19
C LYS A 43 14.66 -10.46 -12.36
N ALA A 44 13.57 -10.42 -11.60
CA ALA A 44 12.59 -9.33 -11.69
C ALA A 44 13.13 -8.05 -11.06
N LEU A 45 13.89 -8.17 -9.97
CA LEU A 45 14.58 -7.03 -9.37
C LEU A 45 15.65 -6.46 -10.30
N MET A 46 16.43 -7.33 -10.95
CA MET A 46 17.48 -6.96 -11.89
C MET A 46 16.95 -6.60 -13.29
N ASP A 47 15.63 -6.58 -13.47
CA ASP A 47 15.05 -6.08 -14.71
C ASP A 47 15.34 -4.59 -14.88
N ASP A 48 15.30 -4.18 -16.12
CA ASP A 48 15.69 -2.89 -16.60
C ASP A 48 15.02 -1.78 -15.77
N ASN A 49 15.85 -0.88 -15.24
CA ASN A 49 15.45 0.25 -14.41
C ASN A 49 14.68 -0.03 -13.10
N VAL A 50 14.46 -1.28 -12.67
CA VAL A 50 13.81 -1.56 -11.38
C VAL A 50 14.74 -1.14 -10.24
N MET A 51 15.88 -1.82 -10.06
CA MET A 51 16.84 -1.44 -9.02
C MET A 51 17.37 -0.03 -9.20
N ARG A 52 17.65 0.41 -10.44
CA ARG A 52 18.16 1.76 -10.71
C ARG A 52 17.22 2.85 -10.16
N LYS A 53 15.90 2.69 -10.34
CA LYS A 53 14.91 3.63 -9.81
C LYS A 53 14.74 3.46 -8.30
N TYR A 54 14.66 2.22 -7.83
CA TYR A 54 14.50 1.90 -6.41
C TYR A 54 15.62 2.50 -5.55
N THR A 55 16.87 2.49 -6.03
CA THR A 55 18.04 3.06 -5.32
C THR A 55 18.26 4.54 -5.59
N THR A 56 17.31 5.24 -6.20
CA THR A 56 17.44 6.69 -6.45
C THR A 56 17.40 7.42 -5.13
N LYS A 57 18.44 8.23 -4.84
CA LYS A 57 18.47 9.04 -3.62
C LYS A 57 17.36 10.08 -3.66
N SER A 58 16.57 10.15 -2.60
CA SER A 58 15.53 11.17 -2.41
C SER A 58 16.13 12.57 -2.37
N GLN A 59 15.63 13.46 -3.25
CA GLN A 59 16.07 14.87 -3.31
C GLN A 59 14.89 15.83 -3.14
N GLU A 60 13.69 15.42 -3.54
CA GLU A 60 12.46 16.22 -3.45
C GLU A 60 11.52 15.68 -2.37
N ALA A 61 10.65 16.52 -1.82
CA ALA A 61 9.68 16.13 -0.78
C ALA A 61 8.85 14.89 -1.15
N ARG A 62 8.42 14.77 -2.42
CA ARG A 62 7.69 13.61 -2.92
C ARG A 62 8.51 12.32 -2.87
N HIS A 63 9.83 12.41 -3.09
CA HIS A 63 10.73 11.25 -3.07
C HIS A 63 10.85 10.72 -1.65
N TYR A 64 11.00 11.58 -0.64
CA TYR A 64 11.03 11.15 0.76
C TYR A 64 9.74 10.41 1.17
N VAL A 65 8.58 10.85 0.67
CA VAL A 65 7.30 10.18 0.95
C VAL A 65 7.18 8.84 0.21
N GLN A 66 7.58 8.80 -1.07
CA GLN A 66 7.38 7.63 -1.91
C GLN A 66 8.47 6.58 -1.76
N TYR A 67 9.74 6.99 -1.79
CA TYR A 67 10.91 6.11 -1.84
C TYR A 67 11.34 5.71 -0.43
N ASP A 68 11.43 6.66 0.50
CA ASP A 68 11.98 6.39 1.84
C ASP A 68 10.89 5.90 2.81
N GLN A 69 9.74 6.57 2.86
CA GLN A 69 8.63 6.16 3.75
C GLN A 69 7.77 5.03 3.18
N GLY A 70 7.84 4.82 1.86
CA GLY A 70 6.98 3.92 1.10
C GLY A 70 7.72 2.85 0.32
N GLU A 71 8.96 2.53 0.69
CA GLU A 71 9.89 1.67 -0.06
C GLU A 71 9.25 0.35 -0.56
N ASP A 72 8.50 -0.35 0.29
CA ASP A 72 7.80 -1.60 -0.03
C ASP A 72 6.77 -1.41 -1.16
N ARG A 73 5.99 -0.31 -1.09
CA ARG A 73 5.00 0.04 -2.10
C ARG A 73 5.67 0.52 -3.38
N TRP A 74 6.74 1.28 -3.25
CA TRP A 74 7.51 1.78 -4.37
C TRP A 74 8.09 0.65 -5.20
N LEU A 75 8.67 -0.37 -4.54
CA LEU A 75 9.17 -1.55 -5.23
C LEU A 75 8.04 -2.30 -5.95
N CYS A 76 6.88 -2.49 -5.31
CA CYS A 76 5.71 -3.07 -5.96
C CYS A 76 5.31 -2.27 -7.20
N THR A 77 5.16 -0.95 -7.09
CA THR A 77 4.79 -0.07 -8.22
C THR A 77 5.76 -0.24 -9.40
N LEU A 78 7.08 -0.28 -9.12
CA LEU A 78 8.09 -0.49 -10.16
C LEU A 78 7.96 -1.85 -10.85
N LEU A 79 7.69 -2.92 -10.09
CA LEU A 79 7.48 -4.26 -10.63
C LEU A 79 6.21 -4.33 -11.49
N LEU A 80 5.11 -3.75 -11.01
CA LEU A 80 3.84 -3.68 -11.73
C LEU A 80 4.01 -2.93 -13.06
N GLN A 81 4.69 -1.78 -13.05
CA GLN A 81 4.99 -0.98 -14.25
C GLN A 81 5.98 -1.67 -15.21
N ARG A 82 6.62 -2.76 -14.79
CA ARG A 82 7.50 -3.61 -15.61
C ARG A 82 6.82 -4.90 -16.08
N GLY A 83 5.53 -5.07 -15.82
CA GLY A 83 4.77 -6.23 -16.27
C GLY A 83 4.79 -7.41 -15.30
N TYR A 84 5.40 -7.26 -14.13
CA TYR A 84 5.42 -8.33 -13.13
C TYR A 84 4.14 -8.35 -12.30
N ARG A 85 3.74 -9.56 -11.92
CA ARG A 85 2.66 -9.78 -10.97
C ARG A 85 3.21 -9.88 -9.55
N VAL A 86 2.54 -9.23 -8.61
CA VAL A 86 2.79 -9.37 -7.18
C VAL A 86 1.60 -10.06 -6.55
N GLU A 87 1.83 -11.19 -5.89
CA GLU A 87 0.79 -12.11 -5.43
C GLU A 87 0.74 -12.21 -3.91
N TYR A 88 -0.46 -12.44 -3.38
CA TYR A 88 -0.69 -12.76 -1.98
C TYR A 88 -0.68 -14.28 -1.79
N SER A 89 0.09 -14.78 -0.81
CA SER A 89 0.10 -16.20 -0.45
C SER A 89 -0.58 -16.40 0.90
N ALA A 90 -1.77 -17.03 0.89
CA ALA A 90 -2.52 -17.30 2.11
C ALA A 90 -1.85 -18.34 3.03
N ALA A 91 -0.94 -19.16 2.49
CA ALA A 91 -0.21 -20.19 3.22
C ALA A 91 1.09 -19.67 3.85
N SER A 92 1.42 -18.40 3.64
CA SER A 92 2.60 -17.80 4.25
C SER A 92 2.27 -17.29 5.65
N ASP A 93 3.22 -17.42 6.58
CA ASP A 93 3.11 -16.91 7.95
C ASP A 93 4.32 -16.05 8.31
N ALA A 94 4.09 -14.95 9.03
CA ALA A 94 5.14 -14.13 9.62
C ALA A 94 4.74 -13.63 11.00
N TYR A 95 5.72 -13.59 11.90
CA TYR A 95 5.59 -12.99 13.22
C TYR A 95 6.30 -11.64 13.24
N THR A 96 5.59 -10.60 13.66
CA THR A 96 6.15 -9.25 13.78
C THR A 96 5.60 -8.53 15.00
N ARG A 97 6.29 -7.49 15.45
CA ARG A 97 5.83 -6.60 16.52
C ARG A 97 4.98 -5.49 15.93
N CYS A 98 3.81 -5.26 16.52
CA CYS A 98 2.97 -4.11 16.21
C CYS A 98 3.16 -3.01 17.27
N PRO A 99 2.75 -1.76 16.97
CA PRO A 99 2.72 -0.67 17.95
C PRO A 99 1.90 -1.04 19.19
N GLU A 100 2.47 -0.82 20.38
CA GLU A 100 1.76 -1.05 21.65
C GLU A 100 1.19 0.25 22.23
N ASN A 101 1.79 1.38 21.87
CA ASN A 101 1.43 2.71 22.37
C ASN A 101 0.90 3.62 21.25
N PHE A 102 0.07 4.61 21.63
CA PHE A 102 -0.50 5.55 20.66
C PHE A 102 0.54 6.35 19.87
N ASN A 103 1.65 6.77 20.52
CA ASN A 103 2.69 7.54 19.82
C ASN A 103 3.37 6.71 18.71
N GLU A 104 3.66 5.43 18.97
CA GLU A 104 4.21 4.52 17.95
C GLU A 104 3.23 4.33 16.80
N PHE A 105 1.96 4.09 17.12
CA PHE A 105 0.89 3.98 16.15
C PHE A 105 0.76 5.26 15.30
N TYR A 106 0.77 6.43 15.93
CA TYR A 106 0.67 7.71 15.25
C TYR A 106 1.85 7.93 14.28
N ASN A 107 3.07 7.64 14.72
CA ASN A 107 4.26 7.72 13.86
C ASN A 107 4.24 6.71 12.71
N GLN A 108 3.66 5.52 12.92
CA GLN A 108 3.40 4.57 11.84
C GLN A 108 2.44 5.16 10.81
N ARG A 109 1.31 5.71 11.24
CA ARG A 109 0.28 6.29 10.35
C ARG A 109 0.79 7.48 9.55
N ARG A 110 1.62 8.33 10.16
CA ARG A 110 2.27 9.46 9.49
C ARG A 110 3.17 9.05 8.33
N ARG A 111 3.73 7.84 8.36
CA ARG A 111 4.54 7.31 7.24
C ARG A 111 3.69 6.56 6.24
N TRP A 112 2.75 5.73 6.73
CA TRP A 112 2.01 4.80 5.89
C TRP A 112 0.92 5.47 5.04
N VAL A 113 0.19 6.44 5.59
CA VAL A 113 -0.92 7.05 4.85
C VAL A 113 -0.39 7.89 3.68
N PRO A 114 0.58 8.81 3.86
CA PRO A 114 1.09 9.61 2.75
C PRO A 114 1.77 8.77 1.67
N SER A 115 2.56 7.76 2.06
CA SER A 115 3.23 6.87 1.09
C SER A 115 2.24 6.01 0.30
N THR A 116 1.14 5.59 0.92
CA THR A 116 0.05 4.86 0.23
C THR A 116 -0.58 5.75 -0.84
N ILE A 117 -0.92 7.00 -0.48
CA ILE A 117 -1.51 7.96 -1.41
C ILE A 117 -0.55 8.24 -2.57
N ALA A 118 0.71 8.54 -2.29
CA ALA A 118 1.71 8.85 -3.31
C ALA A 118 1.90 7.69 -4.32
N ASN A 119 1.99 6.45 -3.85
CA ASN A 119 2.18 5.29 -4.72
C ASN A 119 0.92 4.93 -5.53
N ILE A 120 -0.27 5.04 -4.95
CA ILE A 120 -1.52 4.82 -5.70
C ILE A 120 -1.68 5.93 -6.76
N MET A 121 -1.39 7.19 -6.44
CA MET A 121 -1.43 8.27 -7.42
C MET A 121 -0.47 8.02 -8.60
N ASP A 122 0.76 7.58 -8.34
CA ASP A 122 1.74 7.24 -9.39
C ASP A 122 1.20 6.16 -10.33
N LEU A 123 0.65 5.09 -9.77
CA LEU A 123 0.01 4.01 -10.53
C LEU A 123 -1.19 4.49 -11.36
N LEU A 124 -2.04 5.35 -10.79
CA LEU A 124 -3.21 5.89 -11.49
C LEU A 124 -2.80 6.83 -12.64
N MET A 125 -1.76 7.64 -12.44
CA MET A 125 -1.20 8.53 -13.47
C MET A 125 -0.59 7.74 -14.63
N ASP A 126 0.10 6.63 -14.35
CA ASP A 126 0.70 5.75 -15.37
C ASP A 126 -0.21 4.56 -15.76
N SER A 127 -1.50 4.62 -15.42
CA SER A 127 -2.44 3.50 -15.57
C SER A 127 -2.56 2.98 -17.01
N LYS A 128 -2.66 3.88 -18.00
CA LYS A 128 -2.77 3.50 -19.42
C LYS A 128 -1.57 2.69 -19.90
N ARG A 129 -0.37 3.09 -19.47
CA ARG A 129 0.86 2.38 -19.81
C ARG A 129 0.96 1.07 -19.06
N THR A 130 0.63 1.08 -17.77
CA THR A 130 0.68 -0.12 -16.91
C THR A 130 -0.26 -1.21 -17.42
N ILE A 131 -1.50 -0.87 -17.80
CA ILE A 131 -2.45 -1.80 -18.44
C ILE A 131 -1.87 -2.40 -19.73
N LYS A 132 -1.17 -1.59 -20.53
CA LYS A 132 -0.59 -2.05 -21.81
C LYS A 132 0.58 -3.02 -21.62
N ILE A 133 1.33 -2.90 -20.52
CA ILE A 133 2.56 -3.67 -20.27
C ILE A 133 2.30 -4.87 -19.36
N ASN A 134 1.27 -4.81 -18.50
CA ASN A 134 0.98 -5.84 -17.50
C ASN A 134 -0.42 -6.40 -17.69
N ASP A 135 -0.50 -7.62 -18.22
CA ASP A 135 -1.76 -8.32 -18.49
C ASP A 135 -2.59 -8.59 -17.21
N ASN A 136 -1.96 -8.51 -16.03
CA ASN A 136 -2.63 -8.68 -14.74
C ASN A 136 -3.31 -7.39 -14.24
N ILE A 137 -3.10 -6.25 -14.91
CA ILE A 137 -3.67 -4.97 -14.52
C ILE A 137 -4.77 -4.60 -15.50
N SER A 138 -6.02 -4.73 -15.05
CA SER A 138 -7.21 -4.41 -15.84
C SER A 138 -7.74 -2.99 -15.58
N LEU A 139 -8.62 -2.50 -16.45
CA LEU A 139 -9.35 -1.25 -16.19
C LEU A 139 -10.22 -1.35 -14.92
N LEU A 140 -10.76 -2.53 -14.63
CA LEU A 140 -11.50 -2.79 -13.40
C LEU A 140 -10.59 -2.61 -12.18
N TYR A 141 -9.38 -3.14 -12.23
CA TYR A 141 -8.37 -2.98 -11.17
C TYR A 141 -8.02 -1.51 -10.96
N ILE A 142 -7.77 -0.75 -12.02
CA ILE A 142 -7.48 0.69 -11.92
C ILE A 142 -8.67 1.46 -11.33
N THR A 143 -9.89 1.12 -11.74
CA THR A 143 -11.12 1.70 -11.17
C THR A 143 -11.23 1.40 -9.68
N TYR A 144 -10.94 0.16 -9.27
CA TYR A 144 -10.91 -0.23 -7.85
C TYR A 144 -9.90 0.60 -7.05
N GLN A 145 -8.68 0.78 -7.56
CA GLN A 145 -7.65 1.59 -6.90
C GLN A 145 -8.05 3.07 -6.80
N PHE A 146 -8.71 3.61 -7.83
CA PHE A 146 -9.27 4.95 -7.80
C PHE A 146 -10.35 5.10 -6.70
N MET A 147 -11.27 4.15 -6.58
CA MET A 147 -12.29 4.16 -5.53
C MET A 147 -11.68 4.05 -4.12
N LEU A 148 -10.67 3.18 -3.93
CA LEU A 148 -9.94 3.08 -2.67
C LEU A 148 -9.27 4.40 -2.28
N MET A 149 -8.63 5.08 -3.25
CA MET A 149 -8.01 6.38 -3.01
C MET A 149 -9.06 7.43 -2.61
N GLY A 150 -10.19 7.47 -3.31
CA GLY A 150 -11.32 8.34 -2.98
C GLY A 150 -11.85 8.09 -1.57
N GLY A 151 -12.08 6.83 -1.20
CA GLY A 151 -12.52 6.45 0.15
C GLY A 151 -11.52 6.85 1.24
N THR A 152 -10.22 6.72 0.96
CA THR A 152 -9.15 7.10 1.90
C THR A 152 -9.14 8.61 2.17
N ILE A 153 -9.39 9.43 1.14
CA ILE A 153 -9.42 10.89 1.26
C ILE A 153 -10.70 11.37 1.95
N LEU A 154 -11.85 10.80 1.59
CA LEU A 154 -13.15 11.25 2.08
C LEU A 154 -13.47 10.74 3.49
N GLY A 155 -13.03 9.53 3.83
CA GLY A 155 -13.39 8.83 5.08
C GLY A 155 -13.21 9.66 6.35
N PRO A 156 -12.01 10.25 6.61
CA PRO A 156 -11.79 11.07 7.80
C PRO A 156 -12.73 12.28 7.89
N GLY A 157 -13.01 12.92 6.76
CA GLY A 157 -13.93 14.06 6.69
C GLY A 157 -15.37 13.65 7.00
N THR A 158 -15.83 12.52 6.46
CA THR A 158 -17.17 11.97 6.74
C THR A 158 -17.32 11.62 8.21
N ILE A 159 -16.35 10.94 8.81
CA ILE A 159 -16.39 10.59 10.24
C ILE A 159 -16.43 11.84 11.11
N PHE A 160 -15.61 12.85 10.79
CA PHE A 160 -15.62 14.12 11.52
C PHE A 160 -16.98 14.82 11.46
N LEU A 161 -17.58 14.90 10.27
CA LEU A 161 -18.91 15.47 10.10
C LEU A 161 -19.99 14.70 10.88
N MET A 162 -19.93 13.37 10.88
CA MET A 162 -20.85 12.54 11.67
C MET A 162 -20.72 12.80 13.18
N LEU A 163 -19.48 12.91 13.68
CA LEU A 163 -19.24 13.23 15.10
C LEU A 163 -19.80 14.60 15.46
N VAL A 164 -19.47 15.65 14.68
CA VAL A 164 -19.98 17.00 14.91
C VAL A 164 -21.52 17.02 14.85
N GLY A 165 -22.12 16.34 13.87
CA GLY A 165 -23.56 16.22 13.76
C GLY A 165 -24.20 15.55 14.98
N ALA A 166 -23.57 14.52 15.54
CA ALA A 166 -24.05 13.83 16.74
C ALA A 166 -23.97 14.69 18.02
N PHE A 167 -23.14 15.74 18.05
CA PHE A 167 -23.08 16.69 19.18
C PHE A 167 -24.10 17.84 19.04
N VAL A 168 -24.66 18.04 17.85
CA VAL A 168 -25.62 19.12 17.55
C VAL A 168 -27.08 18.62 17.52
N ALA A 169 -27.28 17.31 17.34
CA ALA A 169 -28.56 16.62 17.46
C ALA A 169 -28.87 16.22 18.91
#